data_AF-A0AAJ2DZY6-F1
#
_entry.id   AF-A0AAJ2DZY6-F1
#
_cell.length_a   1.000
_cell.length_b   1.000
_cell.length_c   1.000
_cell.angle_alpha   90.00
_cell.angle_beta   90.00
_cell.angle_gamma   90.00
#
_symmetry.space_group_name_H-M   'P 1'
#
loop_
_entity.id
_entity.type
_entity.pdbx_description
1 polymer ?
#
loop_
_entity_poly.entity_id
_entity_poly.type
_entity_poly.pdbx_seq_one_letter_code
_entity_poly.pdbx_strand_id
1 'polypeptide(L)'
;FERPIYAGNAIATVQSSDPIKVITVRSTGFDPVAAEGGSASVEKIEAAADAGVSQFVSRELTKLDRPELTSASIIVSGGRGLGNGENYTKVLEPLADKLGAALGASRAAVDAGFVPNDYQVGQTGKIVAPQLYVAVGI
;
A
#
# COMPACT_ATOMS: atom_id res chain seq x y z
N PHE A 1 14.51 -16.05 -7.57
CA PHE A 1 13.81 -14.77 -7.34
C PHE A 1 14.45 -14.05 -6.16
N GLU A 2 14.58 -12.74 -6.27
CA GLU A 2 15.07 -11.88 -5.19
C GLU A 2 13.90 -11.47 -4.31
N ARG A 3 14.10 -11.50 -3.00
CA ARG A 3 13.12 -10.95 -2.05
C ARG A 3 13.81 -10.20 -0.92
N PRO A 4 13.29 -9.04 -0.52
CA PRO A 4 13.75 -8.36 0.68
C PRO A 4 13.38 -9.17 1.93
N ILE A 5 14.34 -9.26 2.86
CA ILE A 5 14.20 -9.84 4.20
C ILE A 5 14.70 -8.81 5.23
N TYR A 6 14.47 -9.07 6.53
CA TYR A 6 14.85 -8.15 7.61
C TYR A 6 14.38 -6.70 7.37
N ALA A 7 13.08 -6.53 7.11
CA ALA A 7 12.48 -5.23 6.82
C ALA A 7 13.10 -4.48 5.60
N GLY A 8 13.75 -5.21 4.68
CA GLY A 8 14.40 -4.63 3.50
C GLY A 8 15.90 -4.40 3.66
N ASN A 9 16.48 -4.67 4.84
CA ASN A 9 17.91 -4.48 5.09
C ASN A 9 18.81 -5.49 4.39
N ALA A 10 18.25 -6.62 3.93
CA ALA A 10 18.99 -7.59 3.13
C ALA A 10 18.11 -8.12 1.99
N ILE A 11 18.76 -8.44 0.88
CA ILE A 11 18.13 -9.07 -0.28
C ILE A 11 18.56 -10.53 -0.32
N ALA A 12 17.58 -11.44 -0.25
CA ALA A 12 17.82 -12.87 -0.40
C ALA A 12 17.55 -13.30 -1.83
N THR A 13 18.51 -13.98 -2.45
CA THR A 13 18.32 -14.67 -3.72
C THR A 13 17.86 -16.10 -3.44
N VAL A 14 16.63 -16.42 -3.84
CA VAL A 14 16.01 -17.74 -3.64
C VAL A 14 15.91 -18.47 -4.96
N GLN A 15 16.31 -19.74 -5.00
CA GLN A 15 16.14 -20.62 -6.15
C GLN A 15 15.31 -21.84 -5.73
N SER A 16 14.40 -22.29 -6.61
CA SER A 16 13.66 -23.54 -6.43
C SER A 16 13.78 -24.36 -7.71
N SER A 17 14.09 -25.64 -7.53
CA SER A 17 14.14 -26.66 -8.58
C SER A 17 12.78 -27.25 -8.90
N ASP A 18 11.72 -26.89 -8.19
CA ASP A 18 10.39 -27.48 -8.35
C ASP A 18 9.79 -27.11 -9.72
N PRO A 19 9.07 -28.02 -10.38
CA PRO A 19 8.48 -27.75 -11.69
C PRO A 19 7.42 -26.64 -11.64
N ILE A 20 6.64 -26.57 -10.56
CA ILE A 20 5.60 -25.55 -10.35
C ILE A 20 6.03 -24.62 -9.21
N LYS A 21 5.92 -23.31 -9.43
CA LYS A 21 6.32 -22.28 -8.48
C LYS A 21 5.13 -21.38 -8.16
N VAL A 22 4.69 -21.40 -6.91
CA VAL A 22 3.69 -20.44 -6.40
C VAL A 22 4.46 -19.28 -5.77
N ILE A 23 4.28 -18.08 -6.32
CA ILE A 23 5.04 -16.90 -5.91
C ILE A 23 4.06 -15.77 -5.61
N THR A 24 4.28 -15.07 -4.51
CA THR A 24 3.62 -13.79 -4.22
C THR A 24 4.57 -12.66 -4.58
N VAL A 25 4.04 -11.64 -5.27
CA VAL A 25 4.83 -10.52 -5.79
C VAL A 25 4.31 -9.23 -5.17
N ARG A 26 5.22 -8.31 -4.82
CA ARG A 26 4.82 -6.95 -4.41
C ARG A 26 4.22 -6.23 -5.62
N SER A 27 3.03 -5.67 -5.47
CA SER A 27 2.33 -4.95 -6.54
C SER A 27 3.15 -3.79 -7.13
N THR A 28 4.04 -3.20 -6.35
CA THR A 28 4.93 -2.10 -6.76
C THR A 28 6.31 -2.56 -7.24
N GLY A 29 6.55 -3.88 -7.36
CA GLY A 29 7.85 -4.42 -7.74
C GLY A 29 8.16 -4.37 -9.23
N PHE A 30 7.15 -4.11 -10.06
CA PHE A 30 7.24 -4.10 -11.53
C PHE A 30 6.43 -2.94 -12.08
N ASP A 31 6.89 -2.39 -13.20
CA ASP A 31 6.12 -1.39 -13.94
C ASP A 31 4.85 -2.01 -14.53
N PRO A 32 3.74 -1.25 -14.56
CA PRO A 32 2.51 -1.72 -15.20
C PRO A 32 2.75 -1.94 -16.69
N VAL A 33 2.23 -3.06 -17.20
CA VAL A 33 2.18 -3.33 -18.65
C VAL A 33 1.06 -2.52 -19.31
N ALA A 34 1.09 -2.42 -20.64
CA ALA A 34 0.00 -1.80 -21.40
C ALA A 34 -1.33 -2.53 -21.12
N ALA A 35 -2.41 -1.77 -20.91
CA ALA A 35 -3.73 -2.31 -20.64
C ALA A 35 -4.37 -2.99 -21.87
N GLU A 36 -3.91 -2.64 -23.06
CA GLU A 36 -4.43 -3.12 -24.34
C GLU A 36 -3.32 -3.77 -25.19
N GLY A 37 -3.71 -4.59 -26.15
CA GLY A 37 -2.79 -5.28 -27.08
C GLY A 37 -2.44 -6.72 -26.71
N GLY A 38 -3.01 -7.27 -25.64
CA GLY A 38 -2.93 -8.69 -25.32
C GLY A 38 -3.84 -9.54 -26.19
N SER A 39 -3.39 -10.74 -26.58
CA SER A 39 -4.16 -11.70 -27.40
C SER A 39 -4.47 -13.01 -26.66
N ALA A 40 -4.56 -12.96 -25.33
CA ALA A 40 -4.79 -14.15 -24.51
C ALA A 40 -6.22 -14.70 -24.73
N SER A 41 -6.34 -16.03 -24.84
CA SER A 41 -7.64 -16.70 -24.86
C SER A 41 -8.31 -16.62 -23.49
N VAL A 42 -9.63 -16.40 -23.48
CA VAL A 42 -10.43 -16.46 -22.27
C VAL A 42 -11.04 -17.85 -22.18
N GLU A 43 -10.63 -18.62 -21.17
CA GLU A 43 -11.15 -19.95 -20.89
C GLU A 43 -12.00 -19.95 -19.63
N LYS A 44 -13.18 -20.57 -19.70
CA LYS A 44 -14.06 -20.71 -18.54
C LYS A 44 -13.64 -21.93 -17.73
N ILE A 45 -13.37 -21.72 -16.45
CA ILE A 45 -13.04 -22.78 -15.48
C ILE A 45 -14.16 -22.82 -14.43
N GLU A 46 -14.58 -24.02 -14.03
CA GLU A 46 -15.55 -24.17 -12.94
C GLU A 46 -14.90 -23.87 -11.58
N ALA A 47 -15.64 -23.20 -10.71
CA ALA A 47 -15.16 -22.92 -9.36
C ALA A 47 -15.06 -24.21 -8.54
N ALA A 48 -14.03 -24.32 -7.70
CA ALA A 48 -13.95 -25.38 -6.71
C ALA A 48 -15.11 -25.29 -5.70
N ALA A 49 -15.47 -26.42 -5.10
CA ALA A 49 -16.48 -26.45 -4.05
C ALA A 49 -16.10 -25.53 -2.87
N ASP A 50 -17.09 -24.84 -2.31
CA ASP A 50 -16.89 -24.00 -1.13
C ASP A 50 -16.49 -24.88 0.07
N ALA A 51 -15.40 -24.50 0.74
CA ALA A 51 -14.94 -25.16 1.95
C ALA A 51 -15.79 -24.81 3.18
N GLY A 52 -16.65 -23.78 3.10
CA GLY A 52 -17.61 -23.42 4.16
C GLY A 52 -16.97 -22.85 5.44
N VAL A 53 -15.68 -22.50 5.39
CA VAL A 53 -14.90 -22.01 6.54
C VAL A 53 -14.89 -20.49 6.68
N SER A 54 -15.29 -19.74 5.66
CA SER A 54 -15.37 -18.28 5.69
C SER A 54 -16.54 -17.78 4.85
N GLN A 55 -17.28 -16.80 5.37
CA GLN A 55 -18.38 -16.16 4.64
C GLN A 55 -18.15 -14.65 4.55
N PHE A 56 -18.40 -14.08 3.36
CA PHE A 56 -18.47 -12.64 3.19
C PHE A 56 -19.80 -12.11 3.75
N VAL A 57 -19.74 -11.29 4.81
CA VAL A 57 -20.94 -10.74 5.48
C VAL A 57 -21.25 -9.32 5.00
N SER A 58 -20.25 -8.44 5.07
CA SER A 58 -20.39 -7.05 4.65
C SER A 58 -19.02 -6.45 4.33
N ARG A 59 -19.02 -5.33 3.61
CA ARG A 59 -17.83 -4.50 3.37
C ARG A 59 -18.21 -3.05 3.56
N GLU A 60 -17.59 -2.41 4.53
CA GLU A 60 -17.67 -0.98 4.72
C GLU A 60 -16.52 -0.33 3.95
N LEU A 61 -16.88 0.50 2.96
CA LEU A 61 -15.93 1.27 2.17
C LEU A 61 -15.90 2.69 2.73
N THR A 62 -14.78 3.08 3.33
CA THR A 62 -14.53 4.49 3.65
C THR A 62 -14.43 5.26 2.35
N LYS A 63 -15.44 6.10 2.06
CA LYS A 63 -15.31 7.10 0.99
C LYS A 63 -14.24 8.09 1.42
N LEU A 64 -13.13 8.11 0.70
CA LEU A 64 -12.07 9.09 0.88
C LEU A 64 -12.32 10.24 -0.10
N ASP A 65 -12.31 11.48 0.40
CA ASP A 65 -12.30 12.68 -0.45
C ASP A 65 -10.94 12.89 -1.13
N ARG A 66 -9.94 12.10 -0.74
CA ARG A 66 -8.54 12.17 -1.21
C ARG A 66 -8.15 10.87 -1.94
N PRO A 67 -7.14 10.93 -2.82
CA PRO A 67 -6.60 9.74 -3.47
C PRO A 67 -6.22 8.67 -2.46
N GLU A 68 -6.45 7.41 -2.80
CA GLU A 68 -6.07 6.28 -1.97
C GLU A 68 -4.54 6.10 -2.01
N LEU A 69 -3.93 5.81 -0.85
CA LEU A 69 -2.48 5.81 -0.66
C LEU A 69 -1.71 4.91 -1.64
N THR A 70 -2.25 3.76 -2.02
CA THR A 70 -1.57 2.83 -2.94
C THR A 70 -1.64 3.28 -4.40
N SER A 71 -2.55 4.17 -4.75
CA SER A 71 -2.73 4.70 -6.11
C SER A 71 -2.25 6.14 -6.30
N ALA A 72 -1.89 6.83 -5.23
CA ALA A 72 -1.50 8.23 -5.27
C ALA A 72 -0.11 8.46 -5.90
N SER A 73 -0.03 9.40 -6.85
CA SER A 73 1.24 9.80 -7.46
C SER A 73 2.11 10.66 -6.53
N ILE A 74 1.49 11.38 -5.59
CA ILE A 74 2.17 12.18 -4.57
C ILE A 74 1.62 11.79 -3.21
N ILE A 75 2.52 11.57 -2.25
CA ILE A 75 2.17 11.27 -0.85
C ILE A 75 2.88 12.25 0.07
N VAL A 76 2.11 12.88 0.95
CA VAL A 76 2.61 13.70 2.05
C VAL A 76 2.37 12.93 3.34
N SER A 77 3.45 12.54 4.00
CA SER A 77 3.41 11.62 5.14
C SER A 77 3.92 12.28 6.41
N GLY A 78 3.15 12.16 7.48
CA GLY A 78 3.47 12.72 8.79
C GLY A 78 3.94 11.69 9.80
N GLY A 79 4.92 12.07 10.60
CA GLY A 79 5.40 11.24 11.70
C GLY A 79 5.13 11.83 13.08
N ARG A 80 5.67 11.15 14.10
CA ARG A 80 5.51 11.54 15.51
C ARG A 80 6.11 12.92 15.80
N GLY A 81 7.05 13.41 14.98
CA GLY A 81 7.65 14.74 15.10
C GLY A 81 6.65 15.90 15.00
N LEU A 82 5.41 15.66 14.53
CA LEU A 82 4.33 16.65 14.51
C LEU A 82 3.70 16.90 15.89
N GLY A 83 3.97 16.03 16.86
CA GLY A 83 3.58 16.20 18.26
C GLY A 83 2.15 15.84 18.60
N ASN A 84 1.17 16.11 17.72
CA ASN A 84 -0.23 15.71 17.89
C ASN A 84 -1.00 15.66 16.55
N GLY A 85 -2.24 15.17 16.57
CA GLY A 85 -3.12 15.09 15.40
C GLY A 85 -3.53 16.45 14.83
N GLU A 86 -3.72 17.47 15.68
CA GLU A 86 -4.08 18.82 15.21
C GLU A 86 -2.98 19.45 14.36
N ASN A 87 -1.73 19.33 14.79
CA ASN A 87 -0.56 19.78 14.03
C ASN A 87 -0.37 18.98 12.75
N TYR A 88 -0.65 17.66 12.77
CA TYR A 88 -0.63 16.84 11.57
C TYR A 88 -1.59 17.40 10.52
N THR A 89 -2.85 17.61 10.89
CA THR A 89 -3.89 18.18 10.03
C THR A 89 -3.49 19.57 9.54
N LYS A 90 -3.12 20.46 10.47
CA LYS A 90 -2.80 21.87 10.18
C LYS A 90 -1.63 22.04 9.21
N VAL A 91 -0.61 21.18 9.29
CA VAL A 91 0.60 21.30 8.46
C VAL A 91 0.46 20.52 7.16
N LEU A 92 -0.12 19.31 7.20
CA LEU A 92 -0.09 18.41 6.06
C LEU A 92 -1.28 18.59 5.12
N GLU A 93 -2.48 18.89 5.61
CA GLU A 93 -3.64 19.05 4.72
C GLU A 93 -3.46 20.18 3.71
N PRO A 94 -3.01 21.41 4.07
CA PRO A 94 -2.83 22.47 3.10
C PRO A 94 -1.76 22.15 2.05
N LEU A 95 -0.74 21.38 2.43
CA LEU A 95 0.30 20.92 1.52
C LEU A 95 -0.22 19.83 0.58
N ALA A 96 -0.95 18.85 1.12
CA ALA A 96 -1.55 17.77 0.36
C ALA A 96 -2.59 18.30 -0.63
N ASP A 97 -3.42 19.27 -0.23
CA ASP A 97 -4.42 19.90 -1.11
C ASP A 97 -3.76 20.62 -2.28
N LYS A 98 -2.71 21.39 -2.02
CA LYS A 98 -1.98 22.11 -3.09
C LYS A 98 -1.30 21.17 -4.07
N LEU A 99 -0.90 20.00 -3.62
CA LEU A 99 -0.19 19.00 -4.43
C LEU A 99 -1.14 17.95 -5.03
N GLY A 100 -2.43 17.94 -4.67
CA GLY A 100 -3.32 16.82 -5.00
C GLY A 100 -2.83 15.48 -4.44
N ALA A 101 -2.17 15.51 -3.28
CA ALA A 101 -1.49 14.35 -2.69
C ALA A 101 -2.41 13.55 -1.75
N ALA A 102 -2.10 12.27 -1.59
CA ALA A 102 -2.65 11.47 -0.49
C ALA A 102 -1.90 11.76 0.82
N LEU A 103 -2.62 11.60 1.94
CA LEU A 103 -2.06 11.74 3.28
C LEU A 103 -1.61 10.38 3.81
N GLY A 104 -0.35 10.31 4.22
CA GLY A 104 0.26 9.13 4.83
C GLY A 104 0.72 9.40 6.26
N ALA A 105 1.03 8.35 7.00
CA ALA A 105 1.58 8.47 8.33
C ALA A 105 2.52 7.33 8.69
N SER A 106 3.50 7.63 9.55
CA SER A 106 4.34 6.59 10.14
C SER A 106 3.57 5.82 11.22
N ARG A 107 3.99 4.58 11.48
CA ARG A 107 3.43 3.76 12.56
C ARG A 107 3.46 4.48 13.91
N ALA A 108 4.52 5.24 14.19
CA ALA A 108 4.65 5.97 15.44
C ALA A 108 3.57 7.07 15.62
N ALA A 109 3.07 7.66 14.53
CA ALA A 109 1.97 8.64 14.59
C ALA A 109 0.61 7.96 14.77
N VAL A 110 0.41 6.80 14.12
CA VAL A 110 -0.80 5.98 14.27
C VAL A 110 -0.91 5.41 15.68
N ASP A 111 0.17 4.82 16.20
CA ASP A 111 0.23 4.26 17.56
C ASP A 111 0.03 5.35 18.63
N ALA A 112 0.39 6.61 18.32
CA ALA A 112 0.15 7.77 19.18
C ALA A 112 -1.26 8.38 19.04
N GLY A 113 -2.11 7.82 18.18
CA GLY A 113 -3.49 8.27 17.98
C GLY A 113 -3.64 9.56 17.17
N PHE A 114 -2.63 9.99 16.41
CA PHE A 114 -2.71 11.23 15.63
C PHE A 114 -3.63 11.08 14.42
N VAL A 115 -3.68 9.89 13.83
CA VAL A 115 -4.41 9.55 12.59
C VAL A 115 -4.80 8.07 12.58
N PRO A 116 -5.80 7.66 11.78
CA PRO A 116 -6.22 6.26 11.68
C PRO A 116 -5.17 5.36 11.03
N ASN A 117 -5.27 4.04 11.27
CA ASN A 117 -4.39 3.03 10.67
C ASN A 117 -4.47 3.01 9.13
N ASP A 118 -5.57 3.48 8.55
CA ASP A 118 -5.70 3.62 7.11
C ASP A 118 -4.62 4.51 6.48
N TYR A 119 -4.05 5.44 7.24
CA TYR A 119 -3.02 6.35 6.73
C TYR A 119 -1.62 5.74 6.87
N GLN A 120 -1.49 4.59 7.53
CA GLN A 120 -0.18 4.00 7.84
C GLN A 120 0.56 3.56 6.58
N VAL A 121 1.76 4.10 6.39
CA VAL A 121 2.70 3.69 5.35
C VAL A 121 3.86 2.91 5.97
N GLY A 122 4.24 1.80 5.34
CA GLY A 122 5.40 1.00 5.74
C GLY A 122 5.13 -0.49 5.65
N GLN A 123 6.07 -1.30 6.15
CA GLN A 123 6.02 -2.77 6.03
C GLN A 123 4.75 -3.39 6.62
N THR A 124 4.25 -2.85 7.73
CA THR A 124 3.04 -3.33 8.41
C THR A 124 1.80 -2.49 8.06
N GLY A 125 1.96 -1.51 7.17
CA GLY A 125 0.87 -0.68 6.67
C GLY A 125 0.71 -0.85 5.16
N LYS A 126 0.34 0.22 4.46
CA LYS A 126 0.27 0.24 3.00
C LYS A 126 1.67 0.38 2.41
N ILE A 127 1.99 -0.49 1.46
CA ILE A 127 3.17 -0.34 0.59
C ILE A 127 2.76 0.60 -0.54
N VAL A 128 3.54 1.65 -0.74
CA VAL A 128 3.27 2.71 -1.71
C VAL A 128 4.47 2.92 -2.61
N ALA A 129 4.24 3.35 -3.85
CA ALA A 129 5.29 3.72 -4.80
C ALA A 129 4.90 5.00 -5.55
N PRO A 130 4.79 6.15 -4.84
CA PRO A 130 4.46 7.41 -5.49
C PRO A 130 5.65 7.93 -6.28
N GLN A 131 5.39 8.87 -7.19
CA GLN A 131 6.42 9.65 -7.88
C GLN A 131 7.11 10.63 -6.93
N LEU A 132 6.38 11.16 -5.92
CA LEU A 132 6.93 12.04 -4.90
C LEU A 132 6.44 11.61 -3.51
N TYR A 133 7.39 11.39 -2.59
CA TYR A 133 7.11 11.12 -1.18
C TYR A 133 7.71 12.21 -0.30
N VAL A 134 6.88 12.91 0.47
CA VAL A 134 7.32 13.95 1.42
C VAL A 134 7.18 13.40 2.83
N ALA A 135 8.31 13.23 3.53
CA ALA A 135 8.34 12.77 4.91
C ALA A 135 8.51 13.97 5.86
N VAL A 136 7.50 14.23 6.70
CA VAL A 136 7.48 15.35 7.65
C VAL A 136 7.48 14.81 9.08
N GLY A 137 8.63 14.91 9.75
CA GLY A 137 8.79 14.47 11.14
C GLY A 137 8.66 12.96 11.35
N ILE A 138 9.02 12.16 10.35
CA ILE A 138 9.11 10.69 10.39
C ILE A 138 10.49 10.25 10.85
#